data_AF-A0A2G9TE14-F1
#
_entry.id   AF-A0A2G9TE14-F1
#
_cell.length_a   1.000
_cell.length_b   1.000
_cell.length_c   1.000
_cell.angle_alpha   90.00
_cell.angle_beta   90.00
_cell.angle_gamma   90.00
#
_symmetry.space_group_name_H-M   'P 1'
#
loop_
_entity.id
_entity.type
_entity.pdbx_description
1 polymer ?
#
loop_
_entity_poly.entity_id
_entity_poly.type
_entity_poly.pdbx_seq_one_letter_code
_entity_poly.pdbx_strand_id
1 'polypeptide(L)'
;VAKFICKEFWSAMFGKQVDNLRTNHQGVYVVQDNKFCTLRSLAEGQQFVREAGALVTFPCGAVRGALANLNVNAEVTATVDTLPAVKFNIHITQRT
;
A
#
# COMPACT_ATOMS: atom_id res chain seq x y z
N VAL A 1 0.97 4.77 -13.95
CA VAL A 1 1.29 4.07 -12.67
C VAL A 1 0.75 4.81 -11.45
N ALA A 2 1.34 5.96 -11.05
CA ALA A 2 0.92 6.67 -9.83
C ALA A 2 -0.59 7.01 -9.76
N LYS A 3 -1.15 7.61 -10.83
CA LYS A 3 -2.59 7.93 -10.91
C LYS A 3 -3.48 6.68 -10.79
N PHE A 4 -3.12 5.60 -11.49
CA PHE A 4 -3.83 4.32 -11.43
C PHE A 4 -3.84 3.75 -10.00
N ILE A 5 -2.66 3.64 -9.36
CA ILE A 5 -2.57 3.12 -7.98
C ILE A 5 -3.43 3.97 -7.04
N CYS A 6 -3.28 5.30 -7.08
CA CYS A 6 -3.81 6.20 -6.06
C CYS A 6 -5.31 6.49 -6.19
N LYS A 7 -5.84 6.49 -7.42
CA LYS A 7 -7.24 6.86 -7.68
C LYS A 7 -8.09 5.66 -8.05
N GLU A 8 -7.65 4.86 -9.00
CA GLU A 8 -8.47 3.79 -9.58
C GLU A 8 -8.36 2.53 -8.74
N PHE A 9 -7.15 2.00 -8.57
CA PHE A 9 -6.91 0.76 -7.84
C PHE A 9 -7.27 0.89 -6.35
N TRP A 10 -6.79 1.93 -5.65
CA TRP A 10 -7.06 2.09 -4.21
C TRP A 10 -8.56 2.19 -3.91
N SER A 11 -9.28 2.99 -4.70
CA SER A 11 -10.72 3.17 -4.52
C SER A 11 -11.48 1.87 -4.81
N ALA A 12 -11.11 1.13 -5.85
CA ALA A 12 -11.75 -0.13 -6.20
C ALA A 12 -11.50 -1.24 -5.16
N MET A 13 -10.27 -1.36 -4.65
CA MET A 13 -9.89 -2.44 -3.75
C MET A 13 -10.18 -2.14 -2.27
N PHE A 14 -10.01 -0.89 -1.84
CA PHE A 14 -10.07 -0.49 -0.43
C PHE A 14 -11.18 0.53 -0.12
N GLY A 15 -11.99 0.91 -1.12
CA GLY A 15 -13.16 1.77 -0.93
C GLY A 15 -12.85 3.23 -0.62
N LYS A 16 -11.60 3.68 -0.80
CA LYS A 16 -11.19 5.07 -0.61
C LYS A 16 -10.00 5.45 -1.50
N GLN A 17 -9.78 6.75 -1.68
CA GLN A 17 -8.51 7.25 -2.23
C GLN A 17 -7.41 7.16 -1.17
N VAL A 18 -6.15 7.12 -1.63
CA VAL A 18 -4.97 7.20 -0.76
C VAL A 18 -4.95 8.54 0.00
N ASP A 19 -4.48 8.54 1.24
CA ASP A 19 -4.39 9.79 2.02
C ASP A 19 -3.15 10.61 1.64
N ASN A 20 -2.04 9.93 1.32
CA ASN A 20 -0.83 10.59 0.87
C ASN A 20 -0.07 9.71 -0.13
N LEU A 21 0.53 10.34 -1.12
CA LEU A 21 1.48 9.73 -2.05
C LEU A 21 2.78 10.55 -2.03
N ARG A 22 3.89 9.87 -1.77
CA ARG A 22 5.23 10.44 -1.96
C ARG A 22 5.96 9.67 -3.06
N THR A 23 6.83 10.34 -3.80
CA THR A 23 7.71 9.69 -4.79
C THR A 23 9.03 10.44 -4.87
N ASN A 24 10.10 9.72 -5.21
CA ASN A 24 11.39 10.33 -5.55
C ASN A 24 11.54 10.59 -7.06
N HIS A 25 10.48 10.42 -7.86
CA HIS A 25 10.50 10.49 -9.33
C HIS A 25 11.44 9.49 -10.03
N GLN A 26 12.09 8.60 -9.29
CA GLN A 26 13.03 7.58 -9.76
C GLN A 26 12.49 6.17 -9.50
N GLY A 27 11.17 5.99 -9.55
CA GLY A 27 10.55 4.67 -9.43
C GLY A 27 10.23 4.21 -8.01
N VAL A 28 10.51 5.01 -6.98
CA VAL A 28 10.08 4.74 -5.61
C VAL A 28 8.83 5.55 -5.27
N TYR A 29 7.83 4.88 -4.71
CA TYR A 29 6.59 5.47 -4.25
C TYR A 29 6.27 5.01 -2.84
N VAL A 30 5.72 5.91 -2.03
CA VAL A 30 5.20 5.62 -0.70
C VAL A 30 3.75 6.03 -0.67
N VAL A 31 2.86 5.05 -0.56
CA VAL A 31 1.42 5.24 -0.42
C VAL A 31 1.06 5.11 1.05
N GLN A 32 0.43 6.13 1.62
CA GLN A 32 -0.02 6.14 3.00
C GLN A 32 -1.54 6.07 3.06
N ASP A 33 -2.05 5.15 3.88
CA ASP A 33 -3.46 5.07 4.27
C ASP A 33 -3.55 5.12 5.80
N ASN A 34 -4.14 6.18 6.33
CA ASN A 34 -4.25 6.47 7.75
C ASN A 34 -5.31 5.63 8.45
N LYS A 35 -6.28 5.10 7.70
CA LYS A 35 -7.42 4.33 8.24
C LYS A 35 -7.66 3.09 7.39
N PHE A 36 -6.59 2.30 7.23
CA PHE A 36 -6.57 1.19 6.30
C PHE A 36 -7.64 0.15 6.68
N CYS A 37 -8.46 -0.25 5.70
CA CYS A 37 -9.69 -1.02 5.97
C CYS A 37 -9.42 -2.36 6.68
N THR A 38 -8.33 -3.04 6.34
CA THR A 38 -7.96 -4.33 6.92
C THR A 38 -7.56 -4.24 8.40
N LEU A 39 -7.09 -3.07 8.86
CA LEU A 39 -6.64 -2.87 10.24
C LEU A 39 -7.66 -2.10 11.09
N ARG A 40 -8.75 -1.59 10.49
CA ARG A 40 -9.70 -0.69 11.15
C ARG A 40 -10.45 -1.33 12.33
N SER A 41 -10.59 -2.65 12.33
CA SER A 41 -11.26 -3.39 13.41
C SER A 41 -10.37 -3.62 14.64
N LEU A 42 -9.06 -3.38 14.53
CA LEU A 42 -8.11 -3.54 15.63
C LEU A 42 -8.07 -2.27 16.49
N ALA A 43 -7.69 -2.42 17.75
CA ALA A 43 -7.52 -1.28 18.65
C ALA A 43 -6.40 -0.35 18.15
N GLU A 44 -6.63 0.96 18.24
CA GLU A 44 -5.64 1.97 17.87
C GLU A 44 -4.42 1.93 18.80
N GLY A 45 -3.24 2.25 18.27
CA GLY A 45 -1.99 2.24 19.03
C GLY A 45 -0.98 1.22 18.51
N GLN A 46 -0.09 0.75 19.38
CA GLN A 46 1.06 -0.10 19.00
C GLN A 46 0.93 -1.56 19.43
N GLN A 47 -0.12 -1.89 20.19
CA GLN A 47 -0.29 -3.18 20.87
C GLN A 47 -0.33 -4.38 19.90
N PHE A 48 -0.85 -4.16 18.68
CA PHE A 48 -1.06 -5.20 17.67
C PHE A 48 -0.21 -4.99 16.40
N VAL A 49 0.84 -4.16 16.46
CA VAL A 49 1.63 -3.82 15.26
C VAL A 49 2.27 -5.06 14.64
N ARG A 50 2.75 -5.98 15.48
CA ARG A 50 3.41 -7.21 15.03
C ARG A 50 2.44 -8.12 14.28
N GLU A 51 1.24 -8.30 14.82
CA GLU A 51 0.17 -9.11 14.24
C GLU A 51 -0.40 -8.43 12.98
N ALA A 52 -0.55 -7.11 13.00
CA ALA A 52 -1.02 -6.31 11.88
C ALA A 52 -0.12 -6.40 10.65
N GLY A 53 1.19 -6.63 10.84
CA GLY A 53 2.14 -6.85 9.74
C GLY A 53 1.75 -8.01 8.83
N ALA A 54 1.20 -9.09 9.38
CA ALA A 54 0.73 -10.23 8.58
C ALA A 54 -0.52 -9.86 7.76
N LEU A 55 -1.40 -9.03 8.30
CA LEU A 55 -2.66 -8.63 7.65
C LEU A 55 -2.44 -7.74 6.41
N VAL A 56 -1.30 -7.05 6.31
CA VAL A 56 -0.95 -6.21 5.15
C VAL A 56 -0.21 -6.95 4.04
N THR A 57 0.13 -8.23 4.23
CA THR A 57 0.84 -9.03 3.21
C THR A 57 0.00 -9.28 1.96
N PHE A 58 -1.29 -9.60 2.12
CA PHE A 58 -2.20 -9.76 0.98
C PHE A 58 -2.36 -8.44 0.19
N PRO A 59 -2.66 -7.28 0.82
CA PRO A 59 -2.65 -5.99 0.14
C PRO A 59 -1.36 -5.68 -0.63
N CYS A 60 -0.17 -5.98 -0.08
CA CYS A 60 1.08 -5.84 -0.81
C CYS A 60 1.10 -6.67 -2.10
N GLY A 61 0.69 -7.95 -2.00
CA GLY A 61 0.58 -8.84 -3.14
C GLY A 61 -0.42 -8.35 -4.19
N ALA A 62 -1.56 -7.80 -3.76
CA ALA A 62 -2.58 -7.25 -4.64
C ALA A 62 -2.06 -6.03 -5.43
N VAL A 63 -1.38 -5.09 -4.76
CA VAL A 63 -0.75 -3.94 -5.43
C VAL A 63 0.31 -4.41 -6.43
N ARG A 64 1.17 -5.36 -6.05
CA ARG A 64 2.19 -5.94 -6.93
C ARG A 64 1.56 -6.61 -8.16
N GLY A 65 0.51 -7.40 -7.97
CA GLY A 65 -0.21 -8.07 -9.05
C GLY A 65 -0.89 -7.10 -10.01
N ALA A 66 -1.50 -6.04 -9.48
CA ALA A 66 -2.10 -4.99 -10.29
C ALA A 66 -1.07 -4.26 -11.17
N LEU A 67 0.14 -4.05 -10.65
CA LEU A 67 1.25 -3.48 -11.41
C LEU A 67 1.79 -4.46 -12.46
N ALA A 68 1.93 -5.73 -12.11
CA ALA A 68 2.33 -6.77 -13.06
C ALA A 68 1.35 -6.88 -14.23
N ASN A 69 0.04 -6.74 -13.99
CA ASN A 69 -0.99 -6.72 -15.04
C ASN A 69 -0.88 -5.51 -15.98
N LEU A 70 -0.13 -4.47 -15.58
CA LEU A 70 0.21 -3.32 -16.42
C LEU A 70 1.64 -3.41 -16.99
N ASN A 71 2.26 -4.59 -16.95
CA ASN A 71 3.65 -4.83 -17.34
C ASN A 71 4.67 -3.97 -16.56
N VAL A 72 4.37 -3.67 -15.30
CA VAL A 72 5.26 -2.95 -14.39
C VAL A 72 5.73 -3.90 -13.29
N ASN A 73 7.00 -4.29 -13.34
CA ASN A 73 7.60 -5.08 -12.27
C ASN A 73 7.94 -4.18 -11.09
N ALA A 74 7.45 -4.57 -9.91
CA ALA A 74 7.67 -3.83 -8.68
C ALA A 74 7.78 -4.75 -7.47
N GLU A 75 8.55 -4.30 -6.49
CA GLU A 75 8.56 -4.82 -5.13
C GLU A 75 7.64 -3.95 -4.27
N VAL A 76 6.83 -4.61 -3.43
CA VAL A 76 5.89 -3.92 -2.55
C VAL A 76 6.07 -4.45 -1.13
N THR A 77 6.39 -3.55 -0.21
CA THR A 77 6.45 -3.82 1.23
C THR A 77 5.50 -2.88 1.96
N ALA A 78 5.06 -3.28 3.16
CA ALA A 78 4.23 -2.43 4.01
C ALA A 78 4.82 -2.34 5.41
N THR A 79 4.74 -1.15 5.99
CA THR A 79 5.09 -0.90 7.38
C THR A 79 3.87 -0.36 8.12
N VAL A 80 3.68 -0.85 9.35
CA VAL A 80 2.64 -0.42 10.28
C VAL A 80 3.37 0.12 11.51
N ASP A 81 3.37 1.44 11.71
CA ASP A 81 4.03 2.05 12.86
C ASP A 81 3.04 2.19 14.04
N THR A 82 1.79 2.58 13.71
CA THR A 82 0.69 2.78 14.65
C THR A 82 -0.61 2.41 13.96
N LEU A 83 -1.45 1.58 14.57
CA LEU A 83 -2.74 1.22 14.01
C LEU A 83 -3.70 2.42 14.01
N PRO A 84 -4.55 2.56 12.98
CA PRO A 84 -4.72 1.68 11.81
C PRO A 84 -3.95 2.16 10.56
N ALA A 85 -2.90 2.96 10.72
CA ALA A 85 -2.18 3.56 9.61
C ALA A 85 -1.14 2.61 8.99
N VAL A 86 -1.08 2.58 7.66
CA VAL A 86 -0.15 1.74 6.89
C VAL A 86 0.57 2.58 5.84
N LYS A 87 1.85 2.32 5.66
CA LYS A 87 2.65 2.84 4.56
C LYS A 87 3.07 1.70 3.65
N PHE A 88 2.67 1.76 2.39
CA PHE A 88 3.10 0.85 1.34
C PHE A 88 4.25 1.47 0.57
N ASN A 89 5.42 0.83 0.62
CA ASN A 89 6.59 1.19 -0.15
C ASN A 89 6.59 0.36 -1.44
N ILE A 90 6.58 1.04 -2.57
CA ILE A 90 6.51 0.45 -3.90
C ILE A 90 7.78 0.86 -4.65
N HIS A 91 8.61 -0.11 -4.98
CA HIS A 91 9.84 0.09 -5.75
C HIS A 91 9.68 -0.55 -7.13
N ILE A 92 9.60 0.28 -8.17
CA ILE A 92 9.56 -0.19 -9.55
C ILE A 92 10.97 -0.63 -9.95
N THR A 93 11.13 -1.91 -10.28
CA THR A 93 12.43 -2.49 -10.63
C THR A 93 12.68 -2.42 -12.14
N GLN A 94 11.65 -2.68 -12.98
CA GLN A 94 11.75 -2.59 -14.44
C GLN A 94 10.38 -2.25 -15.07
N ARG A 95 10.39 -1.43 -16.13
CA ARG A 95 9.25 -1.30 -17.07
C ARG A 95 9.62 -2.11 -18.32
N THR A 96 8.84 -3.14 -18.61
CA THR A 96 9.04 -3.98 -19.80
C THR A 96 8.50 -3.28 -21.04
#